data_AF-A0A2E8E3D8-F1
#
_entry.id   AF-A0A2E8E3D8-F1
#
_cell.length_a   1.000
_cell.length_b   1.000
_cell.length_c   1.000
_cell.angle_alpha   90.00
_cell.angle_beta   90.00
_cell.angle_gamma   90.00
#
_symmetry.space_group_name_H-M   'P 1'
#
loop_
_entity.id
_entity.type
_entity.pdbx_description
1 polymer ?
#
loop_
_entity_poly.entity_id
_entity_poly.type
_entity_poly.pdbx_seq_one_letter_code
_entity_poly.pdbx_strand_id
1 'polypeptide(L)'
;MRHRTIVASGLVIAVLALRSPAGAQPARTASDFGAQGTAKVICSALFVSGRDLDEALRNSAPTYAPREDLEALRSGSSVPGRPRIEVDRGAMEVAITVDGFTGRARHHGDQGCVIIPPGADEVFFEPLTLRTTLPDANSQPWPMGDASSGKPWPLGVDRAAVERATELAFPDGGLTASFVVLYRGEIIAERYGEGADKDTQLESWSMGKSLTATLFGLLVKDGHFDLDEPAPVPLWHEDPEDPRGNVLSKT
;
A
#
# COMPACT_ATOMS: atom_id res chain seq x y z
N MET A 1 -13.85 -46.35 70.54
CA MET A 1 -14.19 -45.07 69.89
C MET A 1 -13.23 -44.86 68.72
N ARG A 2 -13.76 -44.71 67.52
CA ARG A 2 -13.00 -44.63 66.25
C ARG A 2 -12.57 -43.18 66.02
N HIS A 3 -11.27 -42.90 65.97
CA HIS A 3 -10.76 -41.61 65.48
C HIS A 3 -10.74 -41.62 63.95
N ARG A 4 -11.57 -40.76 63.34
CA ARG A 4 -11.60 -40.52 61.89
C ARG A 4 -10.57 -39.45 61.55
N THR A 5 -9.55 -39.82 60.78
CA THR A 5 -8.62 -38.89 60.15
C THR A 5 -9.33 -38.17 59.01
N ILE A 6 -9.40 -36.83 59.06
CA ILE A 6 -9.91 -36.00 57.96
C ILE A 6 -8.70 -35.61 57.11
N VAL A 7 -8.64 -36.12 55.89
CA VAL A 7 -7.69 -35.66 54.85
C VAL A 7 -8.41 -34.56 54.07
N ALA A 8 -7.96 -33.32 54.23
CA ALA A 8 -8.42 -32.20 53.41
C ALA A 8 -7.59 -32.15 52.12
N SER A 9 -8.13 -32.69 51.03
CA SER A 9 -7.56 -32.55 49.69
C SER A 9 -7.86 -31.14 49.18
N GLY A 10 -6.88 -30.24 49.27
CA GLY A 10 -6.95 -28.92 48.64
C GLY A 10 -6.68 -29.03 47.14
N LEU A 11 -7.70 -28.77 46.32
CA LEU A 11 -7.55 -28.64 44.87
C LEU A 11 -6.91 -27.28 44.56
N VAL A 12 -5.61 -27.27 44.24
CA VAL A 12 -4.94 -26.08 43.71
C VAL A 12 -5.34 -25.94 42.24
N ILE A 13 -6.31 -25.07 41.96
CA ILE A 13 -6.58 -24.62 40.59
C ILE A 13 -5.47 -23.64 40.23
N ALA A 14 -4.44 -24.13 39.55
CA ALA A 14 -3.48 -23.26 38.88
C ALA A 14 -4.21 -22.55 37.74
N VAL A 15 -4.64 -21.31 37.98
CA VAL A 15 -5.02 -20.39 36.90
C VAL A 15 -3.75 -20.13 36.12
N LEU A 16 -3.55 -20.85 35.01
CA LEU A 16 -2.62 -20.39 33.98
C LEU A 16 -3.17 -19.07 33.46
N ALA A 17 -2.65 -17.97 34.00
CA ALA A 17 -2.73 -16.70 33.32
C ALA A 17 -1.99 -16.88 31.99
N LEU A 18 -2.73 -17.14 30.92
CA LEU A 18 -2.26 -16.90 29.56
C LEU A 18 -1.83 -15.43 29.55
N ARG A 19 -0.51 -15.21 29.69
CA ARG A 19 0.08 -13.93 29.34
C ARG A 19 -0.15 -13.81 27.84
N SER A 20 -1.21 -13.10 27.45
CA SER A 20 -1.30 -12.55 26.11
C SER A 20 0.03 -11.86 25.85
N PRO A 21 0.76 -12.17 24.76
CA PRO A 21 1.98 -11.45 24.46
C PRO A 21 1.62 -9.97 24.43
N ALA A 22 2.37 -9.16 25.19
CA ALA A 22 2.23 -7.72 25.17
C ALA A 22 2.44 -7.27 23.71
N GLY A 23 1.35 -6.99 22.99
CA GLY A 23 1.39 -6.65 21.57
C GLY A 23 0.43 -7.42 20.65
N ALA A 24 -0.29 -8.45 21.09
CA ALA A 24 -1.33 -9.07 20.24
C ALA A 24 -2.52 -8.10 20.08
N GLN A 25 -2.60 -7.43 18.93
CA GLN A 25 -3.79 -6.66 18.58
C GLN A 25 -5.00 -7.60 18.48
N PRO A 26 -6.20 -7.16 18.91
CA PRO A 26 -7.40 -7.95 18.76
C PRO A 26 -7.60 -8.33 17.28
N ALA A 27 -8.16 -9.52 17.04
CA ALA A 27 -8.51 -9.95 15.70
C ALA A 27 -9.43 -8.92 15.05
N ARG A 28 -9.05 -8.47 13.85
CA ARG A 28 -9.78 -7.45 13.11
C ARG A 28 -10.84 -8.10 12.23
N THR A 29 -11.97 -7.43 12.11
CA THR A 29 -13.05 -7.84 11.20
C THR A 29 -12.71 -7.46 9.76
N ALA A 30 -13.46 -8.01 8.79
CA ALA A 30 -13.33 -7.60 7.40
C ALA A 30 -13.66 -6.11 7.20
N SER A 31 -14.62 -5.55 7.94
CA SER A 31 -14.96 -4.12 7.88
C SER A 31 -13.86 -3.24 8.48
N ASP A 32 -13.14 -3.69 9.52
CA ASP A 32 -11.98 -2.96 10.05
C ASP A 32 -10.87 -2.83 9.00
N PHE A 33 -10.62 -3.91 8.24
CA PHE A 33 -9.65 -3.90 7.14
C PHE A 33 -10.13 -3.00 5.99
N GLY A 34 -11.42 -3.06 5.66
CA GLY A 34 -12.03 -2.18 4.66
C GLY A 34 -11.86 -0.71 5.02
N ALA A 35 -12.19 -0.32 6.24
CA ALA A 35 -12.04 1.05 6.73
C ALA A 35 -10.58 1.53 6.65
N GLN A 36 -9.61 0.73 7.08
CA GLN A 36 -8.19 1.10 7.00
C GLN A 36 -7.67 1.17 5.57
N GLY A 37 -8.02 0.19 4.74
CA GLY A 37 -7.64 0.14 3.33
C GLY A 37 -8.18 1.34 2.57
N THR A 38 -9.47 1.64 2.74
CA THR A 38 -10.12 2.83 2.15
C THR A 38 -9.48 4.12 2.64
N ALA A 39 -9.21 4.26 3.95
CA ALA A 39 -8.54 5.45 4.47
C ALA A 39 -7.16 5.66 3.82
N LYS A 40 -6.37 4.59 3.69
CA LYS A 40 -5.04 4.64 3.06
C LYS A 40 -5.11 5.01 1.58
N VAL A 41 -5.95 4.35 0.77
CA VAL A 41 -5.99 4.67 -0.67
C VAL A 41 -6.52 6.08 -0.92
N ILE A 42 -7.53 6.52 -0.17
CA ILE A 42 -8.05 7.88 -0.31
C ILE A 42 -7.03 8.92 0.17
N CYS A 43 -6.35 8.70 1.30
CA CYS A 43 -5.26 9.57 1.73
C CYS A 43 -4.20 9.71 0.62
N SER A 44 -3.80 8.59 0.01
CA SER A 44 -2.77 8.59 -1.04
C SER A 44 -3.25 9.35 -2.27
N ALA A 45 -4.46 9.07 -2.74
CA ALA A 45 -5.02 9.75 -3.90
C ALA A 45 -5.08 11.28 -3.67
N LEU A 46 -5.51 11.73 -2.49
CA LEU A 46 -5.64 13.15 -2.19
C LEU A 46 -4.30 13.86 -1.97
N PHE A 47 -3.42 13.26 -1.17
CA PHE A 47 -2.25 13.96 -0.61
C PHE A 47 -0.93 13.57 -1.26
N VAL A 48 -0.87 12.45 -1.97
CA VAL A 48 0.29 12.04 -2.78
C VAL A 48 0.02 12.36 -4.26
N SER A 49 -1.12 11.90 -4.78
CA SER A 49 -1.45 12.02 -6.22
C SER A 49 -2.15 13.32 -6.58
N GLY A 50 -2.67 14.09 -5.62
CA GLY A 50 -3.42 15.33 -5.87
C GLY A 50 -4.78 15.14 -6.55
N ARG A 51 -5.35 13.93 -6.51
CA ARG A 51 -6.62 13.56 -7.17
C ARG A 51 -7.83 14.09 -6.40
N ASP A 52 -8.96 14.18 -7.10
CA ASP A 52 -10.25 14.54 -6.51
C ASP A 52 -10.82 13.42 -5.62
N LEU A 53 -11.57 13.78 -4.58
CA LEU A 53 -12.13 12.81 -3.64
C LEU A 53 -13.20 11.91 -4.28
N ASP A 54 -14.13 12.46 -5.06
CA ASP A 54 -15.18 11.66 -5.67
C ASP A 54 -14.62 10.73 -6.75
N GLU A 55 -13.61 11.20 -7.49
CA GLU A 55 -12.85 10.39 -8.43
C GLU A 55 -12.13 9.23 -7.71
N ALA A 56 -11.38 9.50 -6.64
CA ALA A 56 -10.67 8.48 -5.88
C ALA A 56 -11.61 7.45 -5.22
N LEU A 57 -12.77 7.89 -4.71
CA LEU A 57 -13.80 7.00 -4.16
C LEU A 57 -14.41 6.09 -5.22
N ARG A 58 -14.52 6.56 -6.47
CA ARG A 58 -15.02 5.76 -7.59
C ARG A 58 -13.99 4.75 -8.10
N ASN A 59 -12.73 5.15 -8.19
CA ASN A 59 -11.73 4.41 -8.96
C ASN A 59 -10.71 3.64 -8.10
N SER A 60 -10.43 4.08 -6.87
CA SER A 60 -9.41 3.45 -6.01
C SER A 60 -9.99 2.72 -4.78
N ALA A 61 -11.07 3.24 -4.20
CA ALA A 61 -11.69 2.64 -3.02
C ALA A 61 -12.47 1.32 -3.23
N PRO A 62 -12.98 0.94 -4.43
CA PRO A 62 -13.71 -0.33 -4.62
C PRO A 62 -12.94 -1.60 -4.27
N THR A 63 -11.61 -1.53 -4.18
CA THR A 63 -10.78 -2.65 -3.70
C THR A 63 -11.02 -2.96 -2.22
N TYR A 64 -11.45 -1.98 -1.42
CA TYR A 64 -11.49 -2.08 0.05
C TYR A 64 -12.88 -1.87 0.66
N ALA A 65 -13.77 -1.13 -0.02
CA ALA A 65 -15.11 -0.88 0.47
C ALA A 65 -16.17 -1.43 -0.49
N PRO A 66 -17.21 -2.10 0.03
CA PRO A 66 -18.33 -2.54 -0.80
C PRO A 66 -19.09 -1.34 -1.38
N ARG A 67 -19.82 -1.58 -2.47
CA ARG A 67 -20.52 -0.54 -3.22
C ARG A 67 -21.48 0.29 -2.36
N GLU A 68 -22.17 -0.34 -1.42
CA GLU A 68 -23.11 0.31 -0.49
C GLU A 68 -22.42 1.29 0.46
N ASP A 69 -21.22 0.96 0.91
CA ASP A 69 -20.41 1.84 1.75
C ASP A 69 -19.90 3.02 0.93
N LEU A 70 -19.42 2.78 -0.30
CA LEU A 70 -18.97 3.84 -1.19
C LEU A 70 -20.07 4.85 -1.50
N GLU A 71 -21.31 4.41 -1.72
CA GLU A 71 -22.46 5.31 -1.88
C GLU A 71 -22.70 6.18 -0.64
N ALA A 72 -22.59 5.60 0.56
CA ALA A 72 -22.71 6.33 1.81
C ALA A 72 -21.56 7.35 2.00
N LEU A 73 -20.32 6.96 1.71
CA LEU A 73 -19.15 7.84 1.80
C LEU A 73 -19.24 9.00 0.80
N ARG A 74 -19.61 8.74 -0.45
CA ARG A 74 -19.76 9.76 -1.51
C ARG A 74 -20.90 10.73 -1.25
N SER A 75 -21.98 10.26 -0.62
CA SER A 75 -23.10 11.14 -0.22
C SER A 75 -22.80 11.99 1.02
N GLY A 76 -21.65 11.81 1.67
CA GLY A 76 -21.31 12.52 2.91
C GLY A 76 -22.28 12.21 4.04
N SER A 77 -22.78 10.97 4.11
CA SER A 77 -23.85 10.60 5.04
C SER A 77 -23.47 10.91 6.49
N SER A 78 -24.31 11.70 7.16
CA SER A 78 -24.19 11.98 8.61
C SER A 78 -25.07 11.05 9.46
N VAL A 79 -25.65 10.00 8.85
CA VAL A 79 -26.57 9.09 9.52
C VAL A 79 -25.80 8.19 10.49
N PRO A 80 -26.17 8.12 11.77
CA PRO A 80 -25.53 7.23 12.73
C PRO A 80 -25.54 5.78 12.25
N GLY A 81 -24.39 5.11 12.36
CA GLY A 81 -24.22 3.72 11.94
C GLY A 81 -23.98 3.52 10.44
N ARG A 82 -24.03 4.57 9.60
CA ARG A 82 -23.57 4.47 8.20
C ARG A 82 -22.08 4.81 8.09
N PRO A 83 -21.40 4.30 7.05
CA PRO A 83 -20.03 4.67 6.75
C PRO A 83 -19.85 6.18 6.63
N ARG A 84 -18.78 6.70 7.24
CA ARG A 84 -18.42 8.12 7.17
C ARG A 84 -16.97 8.30 6.76
N ILE A 85 -16.72 9.39 6.06
CA ILE A 85 -15.39 9.87 5.70
C ILE A 85 -15.17 11.24 6.33
N GLU A 86 -14.01 11.42 6.94
CA GLU A 86 -13.53 12.69 7.47
C GLU A 86 -12.15 12.96 6.84
N VAL A 87 -12.00 14.12 6.19
CA VAL A 87 -10.76 14.53 5.54
C VAL A 87 -10.26 15.79 6.23
N ASP A 88 -9.18 15.67 6.99
CA ASP A 88 -8.47 16.79 7.59
C ASP A 88 -7.32 17.19 6.67
N ARG A 89 -7.48 18.30 5.93
CA ARG A 89 -6.43 18.82 5.04
C ARG A 89 -5.29 19.51 5.80
N GLY A 90 -5.52 19.97 7.02
CA GLY A 90 -4.48 20.61 7.85
C GLY A 90 -3.52 19.56 8.42
N ALA A 91 -4.08 18.44 8.91
CA ALA A 91 -3.30 17.28 9.34
C ALA A 91 -2.89 16.35 8.19
N MET A 92 -3.43 16.57 6.98
CA MET A 92 -3.29 15.68 5.82
C MET A 92 -3.66 14.22 6.17
N GLU A 93 -4.80 14.07 6.85
CA GLU A 93 -5.31 12.79 7.35
C GLU A 93 -6.68 12.48 6.75
N VAL A 94 -6.92 11.20 6.50
CA VAL A 94 -8.24 10.65 6.14
C VAL A 94 -8.63 9.62 7.20
N ALA A 95 -9.84 9.76 7.72
CA ALA A 95 -10.47 8.80 8.60
C ALA A 95 -11.74 8.22 7.96
N ILE A 96 -11.85 6.90 7.95
CA ILE A 96 -13.02 6.15 7.48
C ILE A 96 -13.60 5.40 8.67
N THR A 97 -14.87 5.66 8.97
CA THR A 97 -15.59 4.96 10.04
C THR A 97 -16.63 4.02 9.46
N VAL A 98 -16.56 2.74 9.80
CA VAL A 98 -17.52 1.68 9.41
C VAL A 98 -17.81 0.83 10.65
N ASP A 99 -19.07 0.56 10.95
CA ASP A 99 -19.50 -0.28 12.09
C ASP A 99 -18.87 0.09 13.46
N GLY A 100 -18.60 1.38 13.68
CA GLY A 100 -17.99 1.88 14.92
C GLY A 100 -16.47 1.73 14.99
N PHE A 101 -15.84 1.12 13.99
CA PHE A 101 -14.39 1.11 13.82
C PHE A 101 -13.94 2.27 12.92
N THR A 102 -12.87 2.98 13.31
CA THR A 102 -12.29 4.06 12.52
C THR A 102 -10.88 3.71 12.05
N GLY A 103 -10.73 3.49 10.74
CA GLY A 103 -9.43 3.40 10.08
C GLY A 103 -8.90 4.79 9.75
N ARG A 104 -7.62 5.05 10.01
CA ARG A 104 -6.99 6.34 9.75
C ARG A 104 -5.73 6.16 8.94
N ALA A 105 -5.47 7.09 8.02
CA ALA A 105 -4.20 7.20 7.33
C ALA A 105 -3.79 8.66 7.20
N ARG A 106 -2.50 8.95 7.41
CA ARG A 106 -1.95 10.30 7.37
C ARG A 106 -0.76 10.38 6.43
N HIS A 107 -0.59 11.51 5.76
CA HIS A 107 0.55 11.80 4.91
C HIS A 107 1.80 12.16 5.73
N HIS A 108 2.93 11.52 5.44
CA HIS A 108 4.21 11.70 6.13
C HIS A 108 5.33 12.07 5.14
N GLY A 109 5.16 13.17 4.39
CA GLY A 109 6.18 13.67 3.46
C GLY A 109 6.60 12.61 2.44
N ASP A 110 7.90 12.36 2.31
CA ASP A 110 8.45 11.41 1.34
C ASP A 110 8.09 9.93 1.60
N GLN A 111 7.50 9.62 2.77
CA GLN A 111 6.93 8.29 3.05
C GLN A 111 5.48 8.14 2.59
N GLY A 112 4.87 9.22 2.06
CA GLY A 112 3.49 9.25 1.59
C GLY A 112 2.49 8.96 2.71
N CYS A 113 1.30 8.47 2.35
CA CYS A 113 0.29 8.13 3.33
C CYS A 113 0.56 6.80 4.04
N VAL A 114 0.46 6.76 5.36
CA VAL A 114 0.61 5.52 6.15
C VAL A 114 -0.60 5.35 7.06
N ILE A 115 -1.02 4.11 7.26
CA ILE A 115 -2.10 3.77 8.20
C ILE A 115 -1.61 4.07 9.61
N ILE A 116 -2.40 4.84 10.37
CA ILE A 116 -2.14 5.05 11.79
C ILE A 116 -2.66 3.81 12.55
N PRO A 117 -1.80 3.10 13.30
CA PRO A 117 -2.23 1.92 14.03
C PRO A 117 -3.38 2.23 15.00
N PRO A 118 -4.38 1.35 15.13
CA PRO A 118 -5.45 1.54 16.11
C PRO A 118 -4.90 1.73 17.53
N GLY A 119 -5.38 2.76 18.22
CA GLY A 119 -4.91 3.14 19.56
C GLY A 119 -3.59 3.92 19.60
N ALA A 120 -2.96 4.18 18.45
CA ALA A 120 -1.83 5.09 18.34
C ALA A 120 -2.28 6.45 17.79
N ASP A 121 -1.53 7.50 18.11
CA ASP A 121 -1.72 8.85 17.56
C ASP A 121 -0.83 9.11 16.33
N GLU A 122 0.27 8.38 16.22
CA GLU A 122 1.33 8.52 15.22
C GLU A 122 1.81 7.14 14.70
N VAL A 123 2.62 7.16 13.65
CA VAL A 123 3.35 5.99 13.15
C VAL A 123 4.50 5.57 14.07
N PHE A 124 4.94 4.31 13.97
CA PHE A 124 6.03 3.75 14.80
C PHE A 124 7.42 3.93 14.19
N PHE A 125 7.59 4.91 13.31
CA PHE A 125 8.88 5.29 12.73
C PHE A 125 8.97 6.81 12.69
N GLU A 126 10.18 7.34 12.62
CA GLU A 126 10.42 8.77 12.41
C GLU A 126 10.38 9.08 10.90
N PRO A 127 9.44 9.91 10.41
CA PRO A 127 9.42 10.32 9.01
C PRO A 127 10.72 11.02 8.62
N LEU A 128 11.25 10.68 7.46
CA LEU A 128 12.52 11.21 6.97
C LEU A 128 12.28 12.06 5.72
N THR A 129 12.79 13.28 5.72
CA THR A 129 12.86 14.07 4.50
C THR A 129 14.05 13.62 3.66
N LEU A 130 13.78 13.08 2.49
CA LEU A 130 14.76 12.65 1.52
C LEU A 130 15.22 13.87 0.69
N ARG A 131 16.52 14.13 0.69
CA ARG A 131 17.12 15.11 -0.22
C ARG A 131 17.69 14.37 -1.41
N THR A 132 17.12 14.60 -2.58
CA THR A 132 17.67 14.06 -3.83
C THR A 132 19.05 14.66 -4.10
N THR A 133 19.99 13.82 -4.51
CA THR A 133 21.29 14.23 -5.07
C THR A 133 21.29 14.22 -6.60
N LEU A 134 20.16 13.85 -7.21
CA LEU A 134 20.02 13.82 -8.66
C LEU A 134 19.80 15.24 -9.21
N PRO A 135 20.25 15.52 -10.45
CA PRO A 135 19.88 16.76 -11.15
C PRO A 135 18.37 16.87 -11.35
N ASP A 136 17.90 18.08 -11.68
CA ASP A 136 16.51 18.30 -12.12
C ASP A 136 16.19 17.37 -13.29
N ALA A 137 15.10 16.61 -13.19
CA ALA A 137 14.66 15.67 -14.21
C ALA A 137 14.44 16.38 -15.56
N ASN A 138 13.92 17.61 -15.58
CA ASN A 138 13.71 18.37 -16.82
C ASN A 138 15.01 18.80 -17.51
N SER A 139 16.15 18.71 -16.82
CA SER A 139 17.47 19.02 -17.37
C SER A 139 18.19 17.78 -17.93
N GLN A 140 17.67 16.59 -17.68
CA GLN A 140 18.30 15.33 -18.07
C GLN A 140 17.50 14.67 -19.20
N PRO A 141 18.15 14.22 -20.28
CA PRO A 141 17.48 13.48 -21.32
C PRO A 141 16.98 12.13 -20.81
N TRP A 142 15.83 11.69 -21.32
CA TRP A 142 15.32 10.35 -21.14
C TRP A 142 16.38 9.30 -21.51
N PRO A 143 16.57 8.23 -20.69
CA PRO A 143 15.77 7.81 -19.55
C PRO A 143 16.26 8.32 -18.18
N MET A 144 17.25 9.21 -18.14
CA MET A 144 17.77 9.72 -16.87
C MET A 144 16.97 10.91 -16.33
N GLY A 145 16.05 11.46 -17.13
CA GLY A 145 15.06 12.45 -16.74
C GLY A 145 13.98 12.61 -17.81
N ASP A 146 13.30 13.74 -17.79
CA ASP A 146 12.08 13.99 -18.55
C ASP A 146 12.32 14.75 -19.86
N ALA A 147 13.54 15.25 -20.10
CA ALA A 147 13.84 15.93 -21.34
C ALA A 147 13.86 14.94 -22.52
N SER A 148 13.52 15.43 -23.71
CA SER A 148 13.60 14.62 -24.92
C SER A 148 15.00 13.99 -25.06
N SER A 149 15.05 12.69 -25.35
CA SER A 149 16.30 11.99 -25.70
C SER A 149 16.91 12.49 -27.02
N GLY A 150 16.14 13.24 -27.82
CA GLY A 150 16.51 13.71 -29.16
C GLY A 150 16.58 12.60 -30.21
N LYS A 151 16.27 11.34 -29.86
CA LYS A 151 16.32 10.24 -30.82
C LYS A 151 15.17 10.34 -31.82
N PRO A 152 15.42 10.04 -33.10
CA PRO A 152 14.37 10.02 -34.10
C PRO A 152 13.42 8.83 -33.85
N TRP A 153 12.24 8.88 -34.48
CA TRP A 153 11.30 7.78 -34.46
C TRP A 153 11.95 6.46 -34.94
N PRO A 154 11.72 5.32 -34.27
CA PRO A 154 12.35 4.06 -34.64
C PRO A 154 12.02 3.61 -36.07
N LEU A 155 13.05 3.22 -36.83
CA LEU A 155 12.86 2.66 -38.17
C LEU A 155 12.07 1.36 -38.13
N GLY A 156 11.14 1.19 -39.07
CA GLY A 156 10.30 -0.01 -39.17
C GLY A 156 9.13 -0.08 -38.18
N VAL A 157 8.92 0.94 -37.36
CA VAL A 157 7.75 1.06 -36.49
C VAL A 157 6.69 1.93 -37.17
N ASP A 158 5.52 1.35 -37.45
CA ASP A 158 4.37 2.10 -37.98
C ASP A 158 3.79 3.01 -36.90
N ARG A 159 4.03 4.31 -37.02
CA ARG A 159 3.51 5.35 -36.12
C ARG A 159 1.98 5.32 -36.03
N ALA A 160 1.28 5.19 -37.14
CA ALA A 160 -0.17 5.21 -37.15
C ALA A 160 -0.74 3.97 -36.46
N ALA A 161 -0.05 2.82 -36.53
CA ALA A 161 -0.43 1.64 -35.76
C ALA A 161 -0.26 1.83 -34.25
N VAL A 162 0.85 2.45 -33.82
CA VAL A 162 1.10 2.76 -32.41
C VAL A 162 0.07 3.75 -31.86
N GLU A 163 -0.26 4.80 -32.62
CA GLU A 163 -1.29 5.77 -32.25
C GLU A 163 -2.65 5.07 -32.11
N ARG A 164 -3.09 4.28 -33.09
CA ARG A 164 -4.34 3.51 -32.97
C ARG A 164 -4.36 2.57 -31.77
N ALA A 165 -3.25 1.88 -31.48
CA ALA A 165 -3.16 1.01 -30.31
C ALA A 165 -3.24 1.79 -28.99
N THR A 166 -2.65 2.99 -28.96
CA THR A 166 -2.74 3.90 -27.80
C THR A 166 -4.17 4.37 -27.59
N GLU A 167 -4.90 4.70 -28.65
CA GLU A 167 -6.32 5.07 -28.57
C GLU A 167 -7.20 3.94 -28.01
N LEU A 168 -6.90 2.68 -28.36
CA LEU A 168 -7.63 1.52 -27.84
C LEU A 168 -7.48 1.33 -26.33
N ALA A 169 -6.44 1.91 -25.71
CA ALA A 169 -6.27 1.87 -24.25
C ALA A 169 -7.24 2.80 -23.52
N PHE A 170 -7.92 3.72 -24.22
CA PHE A 170 -8.85 4.70 -23.65
C PHE A 170 -10.24 4.62 -24.32
N PRO A 171 -10.97 3.50 -24.16
CA PRO A 171 -12.35 3.41 -24.65
C PRO A 171 -13.27 4.37 -23.87
N ASP A 172 -14.41 4.73 -24.47
CA ASP A 172 -15.45 5.49 -23.77
C ASP A 172 -15.90 4.77 -22.49
N GLY A 173 -15.80 5.45 -21.35
CA GLY A 173 -16.08 4.88 -20.03
C GLY A 173 -15.00 3.93 -19.50
N GLY A 174 -13.83 3.88 -20.13
CA GLY A 174 -12.65 3.17 -19.63
C GLY A 174 -12.07 3.82 -18.38
N LEU A 175 -11.35 3.03 -17.58
CA LEU A 175 -10.74 3.46 -16.31
C LEU A 175 -9.21 3.62 -16.41
N THR A 176 -8.68 3.73 -17.63
CA THR A 176 -7.25 3.88 -17.86
C THR A 176 -6.81 5.28 -17.48
N ALA A 177 -6.03 5.40 -16.41
CA ALA A 177 -5.47 6.68 -15.96
C ALA A 177 -4.22 7.08 -16.76
N SER A 178 -3.38 6.11 -17.15
CA SER A 178 -2.15 6.36 -17.90
C SER A 178 -1.76 5.16 -18.75
N PHE A 179 -1.17 5.42 -19.91
CA PHE A 179 -0.62 4.43 -20.82
C PHE A 179 0.65 4.96 -21.48
N VAL A 180 1.74 4.20 -21.39
CA VAL A 180 3.05 4.58 -21.95
C VAL A 180 3.65 3.38 -22.67
N VAL A 181 4.19 3.60 -23.87
CA VAL A 181 4.84 2.57 -24.70
C VAL A 181 6.31 2.91 -24.89
N LEU A 182 7.17 2.00 -24.46
CA LEU A 182 8.61 2.09 -24.69
C LEU A 182 9.03 1.09 -25.78
N TYR A 183 9.84 1.53 -26.72
CA TYR A 183 10.50 0.67 -27.70
C TYR A 183 12.00 0.98 -27.76
N ARG A 184 12.83 -0.04 -27.47
CA ARG A 184 14.31 0.09 -27.41
C ARG A 184 14.78 1.23 -26.50
N GLY A 185 14.09 1.40 -25.37
CA GLY A 185 14.42 2.41 -24.36
C GLY A 185 13.87 3.81 -24.67
N GLU A 186 13.11 4.01 -25.74
CA GLU A 186 12.50 5.30 -26.08
C GLU A 186 10.99 5.26 -25.88
N ILE A 187 10.42 6.33 -25.32
CA ILE A 187 8.97 6.53 -25.29
C ILE A 187 8.52 6.84 -26.71
N ILE A 188 7.65 5.99 -27.25
CA ILE A 188 7.08 6.14 -28.60
C ILE A 188 5.59 6.45 -28.58
N ALA A 189 4.94 6.34 -27.42
CA ALA A 189 3.61 6.86 -27.16
C ALA A 189 3.42 7.04 -25.66
N GLU A 190 2.67 8.08 -25.30
CA GLU A 190 2.16 8.30 -23.96
C GLU A 190 0.80 8.97 -24.06
N ARG A 191 -0.12 8.59 -23.17
CA ARG A 191 -1.42 9.24 -23.03
C ARG A 191 -1.90 9.08 -21.59
N TYR A 192 -2.61 10.09 -21.12
CA TYR A 192 -3.14 10.18 -19.77
C TYR A 192 -4.65 10.48 -19.83
N GLY A 193 -5.40 9.96 -18.86
CA GLY A 193 -6.86 10.06 -18.75
C GLY A 193 -7.27 10.48 -17.35
N GLU A 194 -8.55 10.84 -17.18
CA GLU A 194 -9.15 11.16 -15.86
C GLU A 194 -8.37 12.21 -15.05
N GLY A 195 -7.77 13.20 -15.74
CA GLY A 195 -7.02 14.28 -15.11
C GLY A 195 -5.61 13.93 -14.65
N ALA A 196 -5.15 12.70 -14.87
CA ALA A 196 -3.76 12.33 -14.67
C ALA A 196 -2.85 12.98 -15.73
N ASP A 197 -1.58 13.11 -15.38
CA ASP A 197 -0.50 13.56 -16.24
C ASP A 197 0.77 12.74 -15.98
N LYS A 198 1.89 13.13 -16.63
CA LYS A 198 3.19 12.46 -16.50
C LYS A 198 3.75 12.46 -15.07
N ASP A 199 3.32 13.40 -14.23
CA ASP A 199 3.84 13.62 -12.87
C ASP A 199 2.91 13.01 -11.80
N THR A 200 1.73 12.53 -12.21
CA THR A 200 0.74 11.94 -11.32
C THR A 200 1.23 10.59 -10.77
N GLN A 201 1.47 10.53 -9.46
CA GLN A 201 1.87 9.30 -8.79
C GLN A 201 0.66 8.37 -8.59
N LEU A 202 0.53 7.34 -9.43
CA LEU A 202 -0.56 6.36 -9.36
C LEU A 202 -0.20 5.14 -8.48
N GLU A 203 -1.22 4.42 -8.04
CA GLU A 203 -1.06 3.19 -7.26
C GLU A 203 -0.32 2.12 -8.09
N SER A 204 0.84 1.68 -7.62
CA SER A 204 1.67 0.70 -8.34
C SER A 204 1.18 -0.74 -8.17
N TRP A 205 0.42 -1.03 -7.10
CA TRP A 205 -0.03 -2.38 -6.77
C TRP A 205 1.11 -3.41 -6.84
N SER A 206 0.88 -4.54 -7.51
CA SER A 206 1.90 -5.58 -7.68
C SER A 206 3.08 -5.17 -8.55
N MET A 207 3.04 -4.05 -9.29
CA MET A 207 4.22 -3.54 -10.01
C MET A 207 5.37 -3.23 -9.03
N GLY A 208 5.06 -2.84 -7.79
CA GLY A 208 6.05 -2.63 -6.74
C GLY A 208 6.90 -3.86 -6.41
N LYS A 209 6.38 -5.07 -6.65
CA LYS A 209 7.15 -6.32 -6.47
C LYS A 209 8.33 -6.39 -7.44
N SER A 210 8.17 -5.94 -8.68
CA SER A 210 9.24 -5.94 -9.68
C SER A 210 10.39 -5.02 -9.27
N LEU A 211 10.07 -3.83 -8.72
CA LEU A 211 11.08 -2.92 -8.20
C LEU A 211 11.81 -3.53 -6.99
N THR A 212 11.05 -4.08 -6.03
CA THR A 212 11.61 -4.74 -4.85
C THR A 212 12.53 -5.90 -5.24
N ALA A 213 12.09 -6.77 -6.16
CA ALA A 213 12.87 -7.89 -6.67
C ALA A 213 14.14 -7.42 -7.40
N THR A 214 14.07 -6.32 -8.15
CA THR A 214 15.24 -5.73 -8.83
C THR A 214 16.27 -5.25 -7.82
N LEU A 215 15.84 -4.50 -6.79
CA LEU A 215 16.73 -4.04 -5.71
C LEU A 215 17.33 -5.21 -4.94
N PHE A 216 16.54 -6.24 -4.63
CA PHE A 216 17.04 -7.45 -3.99
C PHE A 216 18.04 -8.21 -4.87
N GLY A 217 17.79 -8.30 -6.17
CA GLY A 217 18.73 -8.89 -7.13
C GLY A 217 20.09 -8.18 -7.19
N LEU A 218 20.13 -6.85 -6.98
CA LEU A 218 21.39 -6.11 -6.82
C LEU A 218 22.14 -6.56 -5.56
N LEU A 219 21.44 -6.73 -4.43
CA LEU A 219 22.06 -7.20 -3.18
C LEU A 219 22.62 -8.62 -3.32
N VAL A 220 21.93 -9.52 -4.02
CA VAL A 220 22.44 -10.87 -4.35
C VAL A 220 23.69 -10.78 -5.24
N LYS A 221 23.64 -9.94 -6.28
CA LYS A 221 24.79 -9.72 -7.17
C LYS A 221 26.01 -9.19 -6.40
N ASP A 222 25.79 -8.33 -5.41
CA ASP A 222 26.84 -7.75 -4.57
C ASP A 222 27.28 -8.70 -3.44
N GLY A 223 26.71 -9.91 -3.35
CA GLY A 223 27.10 -10.94 -2.39
C GLY A 223 26.55 -10.75 -0.98
N HIS A 224 25.54 -9.89 -0.80
CA HIS A 224 24.89 -9.66 0.50
C HIS A 224 23.87 -10.75 0.85
N PHE A 225 23.35 -11.48 -0.15
CA PHE A 225 22.37 -12.55 0.04
C PHE A 225 22.65 -13.70 -0.92
N ASP A 226 22.37 -14.92 -0.48
CA ASP A 226 22.22 -16.10 -1.34
C ASP A 226 20.73 -16.48 -1.43
N LEU A 227 20.28 -16.77 -2.64
CA LEU A 227 18.90 -17.16 -2.94
C LEU A 227 18.54 -18.55 -2.39
N ASP A 228 19.54 -19.41 -2.22
CA ASP A 228 19.37 -20.78 -1.74
C ASP A 228 19.55 -20.91 -0.21
N GLU A 229 19.81 -19.80 0.48
CA GLU A 229 19.86 -19.76 1.95
C GLU A 229 18.49 -19.44 2.55
N PRO A 230 18.21 -19.89 3.80
CA PRO A 230 17.04 -19.47 4.55
C PRO A 230 16.91 -17.95 4.67
N ALA A 231 15.69 -17.44 4.61
CA ALA A 231 15.42 -16.02 4.77
C ALA A 231 15.96 -15.53 6.13
N PRO A 232 16.74 -14.43 6.17
CA PRO A 232 17.36 -13.95 7.40
C PRO A 232 16.38 -13.12 8.24
N VAL A 233 15.25 -13.74 8.62
CA VAL A 233 14.23 -13.16 9.50
C VAL A 233 14.40 -13.79 10.88
N PRO A 234 15.07 -13.14 11.85
CA PRO A 234 15.46 -13.78 13.12
C PRO A 234 14.29 -14.45 13.86
N LEU A 235 13.11 -13.81 13.84
CA LEU A 235 11.90 -14.31 14.48
C LEU A 235 11.47 -15.70 13.96
N TRP A 236 11.83 -16.08 12.73
CA TRP A 236 11.48 -17.38 12.15
C TRP A 236 12.43 -18.51 12.60
N HIS A 237 13.52 -18.17 13.28
CA HIS A 237 14.54 -19.11 13.75
C HIS A 237 14.61 -19.19 15.28
N GLU A 238 13.75 -18.46 16.00
CA GLU A 238 13.68 -18.50 17.47
C GLU A 238 13.12 -19.84 17.98
N ASP A 239 12.13 -20.40 17.27
CA ASP A 239 11.58 -21.73 17.51
C ASP A 239 12.07 -22.68 16.40
N PRO A 240 12.87 -23.71 16.73
CA PRO A 240 13.35 -24.70 15.75
C PRO A 240 12.23 -25.44 15.00
N GLU A 241 11.02 -25.49 15.55
CA GLU A 241 9.86 -26.13 14.93
C GLU A 241 9.01 -25.17 14.08
N ASP A 242 9.39 -23.88 13.99
CA ASP A 242 8.70 -22.92 13.12
C ASP A 242 8.96 -23.27 11.64
N PRO A 243 7.91 -23.65 10.88
CA PRO A 243 8.10 -24.04 9.48
C PRO A 243 8.64 -22.89 8.61
N ARG A 244 8.50 -21.63 9.06
CA ARG A 244 9.00 -20.45 8.34
C ARG A 244 10.53 -20.39 8.33
N GLY A 245 11.22 -21.02 9.27
CA GLY A 245 12.69 -21.11 9.28
C GLY A 245 13.26 -21.81 8.04
N ASN A 246 12.44 -22.58 7.31
CA ASN A 246 12.83 -23.27 6.08
C ASN A 246 12.50 -22.49 4.79
N VAL A 247 11.91 -21.30 4.89
CA VAL A 247 11.61 -20.46 3.72
C VAL A 247 12.92 -19.88 3.20
N LEU A 248 13.23 -20.14 1.92
CA LEU A 248 14.45 -19.65 1.27
C LEU A 248 14.28 -18.19 0.81
N SER A 249 15.38 -17.44 0.71
CA SER A 249 15.39 -16.03 0.31
C SER A 249 14.77 -15.74 -1.06
N LYS A 250 14.66 -16.75 -1.93
CA LYS A 250 14.00 -16.66 -3.25
C LYS A 250 12.49 -16.89 -3.26
N THR A 251 11.91 -17.34 -2.13
CA THR A 251 10.48 -17.74 -2.02
C THR A 251 9.66 -16.62 -1.42
#